data_AF-A0A3A4WLQ5-F1
#
_entry.id   AF-A0A3A4WLQ5-F1
#
_cell.length_a   1.000
_cell.length_b   1.000
_cell.length_c   1.000
_cell.angle_alpha   90.00
_cell.angle_beta   90.00
_cell.angle_gamma   90.00
#
_symmetry.space_group_name_H-M   'P 1'
#
loop_
_entity.id
_entity.type
_entity.pdbx_description
1 polymer ?
#
loop_
_entity_poly.entity_id
_entity_poly.type
_entity_poly.pdbx_seq_one_letter_code
_entity_poly.pdbx_strand_id
1 'polypeptide(L)'
;MLYQKCPVFKTFCANFGVCGFGRKNMSIYATLWKLKFPKEGDEYLGCDWIEVTAQGVHAHIGTPTRGQGYEDGDPFAEFLPPPVETDENGDASFMRAVVFITEYSIKGTTRSGQEYVNPLLVLTGDEYANITFEELHTRLCDALRGNRNPVVMEIINPDGTHKIIRDKRTDRVEPNKAARGDA
;
A
#
# COMPACT_ATOMS: atom_id res chain seq x y z
N MET A 1 17.04 -23.29 0.24
CA MET A 1 17.68 -22.16 -0.47
C MET A 1 17.67 -20.96 0.46
N LEU A 2 18.85 -20.55 0.94
CA LEU A 2 19.03 -19.42 1.83
C LEU A 2 18.95 -18.12 1.02
N TYR A 3 17.92 -17.30 1.24
CA TYR A 3 17.99 -15.88 0.88
C TYR A 3 18.39 -15.08 2.11
N GLN A 4 19.67 -14.72 2.12
CA GLN A 4 20.33 -13.87 3.07
C GLN A 4 19.72 -12.46 2.95
N LYS A 5 19.12 -11.95 4.03
CA LYS A 5 18.73 -10.54 4.14
C LYS A 5 19.96 -9.68 3.83
N CYS A 6 19.91 -8.89 2.75
CA CYS A 6 20.94 -7.90 2.44
C CYS A 6 21.07 -6.93 3.62
N PRO A 7 22.24 -6.83 4.27
CA PRO A 7 22.50 -5.84 5.29
C PRO A 7 23.08 -4.60 4.59
N VAL A 8 22.21 -3.72 4.08
CA VAL A 8 22.61 -2.35 3.70
C VAL A 8 21.63 -1.37 4.32
N PHE A 9 21.51 -1.45 5.65
CA PHE A 9 21.02 -0.36 6.49
C PHE A 9 22.24 0.28 7.14
N LYS A 10 22.95 1.13 6.40
CA LYS A 10 23.93 2.05 6.97
C LYS A 10 24.00 3.30 6.12
N THR A 11 23.48 4.38 6.70
CA THR A 11 23.89 5.76 6.48
C THR A 11 23.80 6.28 5.03
N PHE A 12 22.72 6.99 4.74
CA PHE A 12 22.81 8.16 3.86
C PHE A 12 21.95 9.28 4.45
N CYS A 13 22.58 10.07 5.30
CA CYS A 13 22.12 11.39 5.70
C CYS A 13 22.93 12.43 4.88
N ALA A 14 22.34 13.61 4.69
CA ALA A 14 22.91 14.84 4.12
C ALA A 14 22.92 14.99 2.58
N ASN A 15 21.89 15.69 2.07
CA ASN A 15 22.10 17.03 1.53
C ASN A 15 20.76 17.77 1.41
N PHE A 16 20.40 18.51 2.47
CA PHE A 16 19.36 19.55 2.41
C PHE A 16 19.91 20.73 1.61
N GLY A 17 19.68 20.71 0.30
CA GLY A 17 19.84 21.87 -0.56
C GLY A 17 18.63 22.78 -0.43
N VAL A 18 18.79 23.89 0.28
CA VAL A 18 17.83 25.02 0.27
C VAL A 18 17.70 25.49 -1.18
N CYS A 19 16.52 25.33 -1.78
CA CYS A 19 16.27 25.81 -3.13
C CYS A 19 14.88 26.45 -3.22
N GLY A 20 14.89 27.78 -3.15
CA GLY A 20 14.15 28.69 -4.03
C GLY A 20 12.64 28.52 -4.18
N PHE A 21 11.92 29.53 -3.71
CA PHE A 21 10.52 29.82 -3.97
C PHE A 21 10.21 29.79 -5.49
N GLY A 22 9.67 28.66 -5.95
CA GLY A 22 9.13 28.48 -7.30
C GLY A 22 8.25 27.24 -7.29
N ARG A 23 6.94 27.40 -7.56
CA ARG A 23 5.93 26.32 -7.57
C ARG A 23 6.24 25.24 -8.61
N LYS A 24 7.17 24.34 -8.30
CA LYS A 24 7.15 22.95 -8.76
C LYS A 24 6.19 22.22 -7.84
N ASN A 25 5.17 21.56 -8.38
CA ASN A 25 4.39 20.56 -7.65
C ASN A 25 5.34 19.40 -7.28
N MET A 26 6.11 19.56 -6.21
CA MET A 26 6.89 18.47 -5.64
C MET A 26 5.90 17.45 -5.07
N SER A 27 6.18 16.18 -5.32
CA SER A 27 5.39 15.08 -4.77
C SER A 27 5.62 15.00 -3.25
N ILE A 28 4.57 14.77 -2.48
CA ILE A 28 4.68 14.48 -1.03
C ILE A 28 5.20 13.07 -0.73
N TYR A 29 5.41 12.27 -1.78
CA TYR A 29 5.82 10.88 -1.69
C TYR A 29 7.29 10.68 -2.06
N ALA A 30 7.98 9.86 -1.27
CA ALA A 30 9.30 9.31 -1.57
C ALA A 30 9.18 7.82 -1.94
N THR A 31 9.81 7.41 -3.05
CA THR A 31 9.81 5.99 -3.44
C THR A 31 10.70 5.19 -2.49
N LEU A 32 10.16 4.13 -1.89
CA LEU A 32 10.90 3.21 -1.02
C LEU A 32 11.44 2.03 -1.82
N TRP A 33 10.59 1.39 -2.61
CA TRP A 33 10.94 0.26 -3.47
C TRP A 33 9.92 0.03 -4.59
N LYS A 34 10.32 -0.79 -5.57
CA LYS A 34 9.50 -1.29 -6.68
C LYS A 34 9.73 -2.78 -6.87
N LEU A 35 8.67 -3.59 -6.85
CA LEU A 35 8.73 -5.04 -6.94
C LEU A 35 7.62 -5.57 -7.85
N LYS A 36 7.80 -6.79 -8.38
CA LYS A 36 6.78 -7.47 -9.21
C LYS A 36 5.96 -8.45 -8.38
N PHE A 37 4.66 -8.46 -8.63
CA PHE A 37 3.69 -9.38 -8.03
C PHE A 37 2.86 -10.05 -9.11
N PRO A 38 2.26 -11.22 -8.84
CA PRO A 38 1.26 -11.80 -9.74
C PRO A 38 0.10 -10.81 -9.92
N LYS A 39 -0.23 -10.48 -11.17
CA LYS A 39 -1.23 -9.46 -11.50
C LYS A 39 -2.61 -9.75 -10.91
N GLU A 40 -2.90 -11.02 -10.66
CA GLU A 40 -4.17 -11.48 -10.07
C GLU A 40 -4.05 -11.89 -8.60
N GLY A 41 -2.92 -11.62 -7.96
CA GLY A 41 -2.65 -11.97 -6.55
C GLY A 41 -2.27 -13.44 -6.31
N ASP A 42 -2.37 -14.30 -7.31
CA ASP A 42 -2.01 -15.72 -7.22
C ASP A 42 -1.02 -16.08 -8.33
N GLU A 43 0.01 -16.87 -8.01
CA GLU A 43 0.97 -17.40 -8.98
C GLU A 43 0.44 -18.70 -9.61
N TYR A 44 0.46 -18.79 -10.94
CA TYR A 44 0.09 -19.97 -11.73
C TYR A 44 0.75 -19.90 -13.12
N LEU A 45 0.79 -21.00 -13.88
CA LEU A 45 1.44 -20.96 -15.20
C LEU A 45 0.75 -19.98 -16.16
N GLY A 46 1.53 -19.07 -16.73
CA GLY A 46 1.01 -18.05 -17.63
C GLY A 46 0.35 -16.86 -16.91
N CYS A 47 0.50 -16.73 -15.58
CA CYS A 47 0.08 -15.52 -14.90
C CYS A 47 0.92 -14.31 -15.33
N ASP A 48 0.24 -13.19 -15.60
CA ASP A 48 0.89 -11.90 -15.82
C ASP A 48 1.51 -11.36 -14.52
N TRP A 49 2.48 -10.45 -14.67
CA TRP A 49 3.11 -9.74 -13.55
C TRP A 49 2.78 -8.26 -13.61
N ILE A 50 2.69 -7.63 -12.43
CA ILE A 50 2.45 -6.20 -12.29
C ILE A 50 3.52 -5.57 -11.38
N GLU A 51 3.99 -4.38 -11.72
CA GLU A 51 4.86 -3.59 -10.83
C GLU A 51 4.03 -2.93 -9.73
N VAL A 52 4.42 -3.18 -8.48
CA VAL A 52 3.93 -2.48 -7.29
C VAL A 52 5.05 -1.58 -6.76
N THR A 53 4.73 -0.31 -6.54
CA THR A 53 5.63 0.68 -5.95
C THR A 53 5.16 1.03 -4.54
N ALA A 54 6.06 0.97 -3.56
CA ALA A 54 5.82 1.49 -2.23
C ALA A 54 6.35 2.93 -2.12
N GLN A 55 5.50 3.83 -1.64
CA GLN A 55 5.78 5.24 -1.52
C GLN A 55 5.52 5.74 -0.10
N GLY A 56 6.56 6.25 0.55
CA GLY A 56 6.48 6.83 1.89
C GLY A 56 6.05 8.29 1.87
N VAL A 57 5.20 8.67 2.81
CA VAL A 57 4.90 10.07 3.16
C VAL A 57 5.67 10.40 4.43
N HIS A 58 6.56 11.40 4.35
CA HIS A 58 7.38 11.79 5.50
C HIS A 58 6.54 12.33 6.67
N ALA A 59 7.07 12.22 7.89
CA ALA A 59 6.35 12.56 9.12
C ALA A 59 5.94 14.04 9.20
N HIS A 60 6.78 14.96 8.71
CA HIS A 60 6.49 16.40 8.70
C HIS A 60 5.34 16.82 7.76
N ILE A 61 4.83 15.91 6.92
CA ILE A 61 3.77 16.26 5.98
C ILE A 61 2.42 16.31 6.70
N GLY A 62 1.85 17.51 6.80
CA GLY A 62 0.56 17.77 7.46
C GLY A 62 0.65 17.83 8.99
N THR A 63 1.85 17.88 9.57
CA THR A 63 2.03 17.91 11.02
C THR A 63 1.70 19.28 11.61
N PRO A 64 0.95 19.38 12.73
CA PRO A 64 0.67 20.68 13.37
C PRO A 64 1.90 21.25 14.11
N THR A 65 3.04 20.55 14.13
CA THR A 65 4.28 21.03 14.75
C THR A 65 4.70 22.38 14.15
N ARG A 66 4.92 23.35 15.04
CA ARG A 66 5.33 24.70 14.66
C ARG A 66 6.63 24.69 13.85
N GLY A 67 6.68 25.45 12.77
CA GLY A 67 7.82 25.58 11.88
C GLY A 67 7.80 24.63 10.68
N GLN A 68 6.79 23.75 10.57
CA GLN A 68 6.67 22.76 9.49
C GLN A 68 5.68 23.18 8.38
N GLY A 69 4.97 24.29 8.53
CA GLY A 69 4.15 24.90 7.47
C GLY A 69 2.72 24.35 7.33
N TYR A 70 2.24 23.59 8.33
CA TYR A 70 0.88 23.05 8.38
C TYR A 70 0.14 23.45 9.67
N GLU A 71 0.54 24.57 10.28
CA GLU A 71 -0.05 25.10 11.51
C GLU A 71 -1.54 25.47 11.35
N ASP A 72 -1.95 25.85 10.14
CA ASP A 72 -3.33 26.18 9.79
C ASP A 72 -4.19 24.95 9.47
N GLY A 73 -3.59 23.75 9.51
CA GLY A 73 -4.26 22.47 9.30
C GLY A 73 -3.60 21.56 8.26
N ASP A 74 -4.04 20.30 8.25
CA ASP A 74 -3.52 19.26 7.38
C ASP A 74 -4.35 19.15 6.07
N PRO A 75 -3.81 19.58 4.91
CA PRO A 75 -4.53 19.51 3.64
C PRO A 75 -4.66 18.08 3.09
N PHE A 76 -4.05 17.09 3.74
CA PHE A 76 -4.05 15.70 3.30
C PHE A 76 -4.86 14.76 4.20
N ALA A 77 -5.45 15.29 5.28
CA ALA A 77 -6.18 14.52 6.29
C ALA A 77 -7.35 13.69 5.73
N GLU A 78 -7.92 14.09 4.59
CA GLU A 78 -9.05 13.38 3.99
C GLU A 78 -8.68 12.07 3.28
N PHE A 79 -7.41 11.85 2.92
CA PHE A 79 -6.98 10.68 2.16
C PHE A 79 -5.70 10.01 2.67
N LEU A 80 -5.01 10.64 3.63
CA LEU A 80 -3.90 10.03 4.34
C LEU A 80 -4.29 9.73 5.79
N PRO A 81 -3.65 8.73 6.44
CA PRO A 81 -3.75 8.54 7.87
C PRO A 81 -3.41 9.83 8.65
N PRO A 82 -3.83 9.93 9.92
CA PRO A 82 -3.53 11.09 10.76
C PRO A 82 -2.03 11.45 10.75
N PRO A 83 -1.67 12.74 10.85
CA PRO A 83 -0.29 13.16 10.91
C PRO A 83 0.41 12.63 12.18
N VAL A 84 1.72 12.50 12.11
CA VAL A 84 2.57 12.05 13.22
C VAL A 84 3.20 13.28 13.88
N GLU A 85 3.30 13.26 15.20
CA GLU A 85 4.03 14.28 15.94
C GLU A 85 5.52 14.21 15.58
N THR A 86 6.12 15.36 15.33
CA THR A 86 7.53 15.47 14.98
C THR A 86 8.28 16.28 16.02
N ASP A 87 9.59 16.11 16.09
CA ASP A 87 10.45 17.04 16.80
C ASP A 87 10.58 18.39 16.04
N GLU A 88 11.39 19.30 16.58
CA GLU A 88 11.66 20.62 16.01
C GLU A 88 12.30 20.56 14.61
N ASN A 89 12.93 19.45 14.25
CA ASN A 89 13.56 19.23 12.95
C ASN A 89 12.61 18.59 11.92
N GLY A 90 11.40 18.20 12.35
CA GLY A 90 10.44 17.51 11.49
C GLY A 90 10.68 16.00 11.42
N ASP A 91 11.49 15.46 12.34
CA ASP A 91 11.80 14.04 12.41
C ASP A 91 10.83 13.31 13.36
N ALA A 92 10.57 12.04 13.04
CA ALA A 92 9.79 11.12 13.87
C ALA A 92 10.31 9.70 13.71
N SER A 93 9.93 8.81 14.64
CA SER A 93 10.31 7.39 14.63
C SER A 93 9.85 6.64 13.38
N PHE A 94 8.78 7.11 12.74
CA PHE A 94 8.19 6.50 11.57
C PHE A 94 7.65 7.56 10.60
N MET A 95 7.50 7.16 9.34
CA MET A 95 6.80 7.93 8.33
C MET A 95 5.33 8.15 8.75
N ARG A 96 4.66 9.12 8.13
CA ARG A 96 3.21 9.29 8.32
C ARG A 96 2.45 8.10 7.73
N ALA A 97 2.79 7.74 6.50
CA ALA A 97 2.10 6.69 5.76
C ALA A 97 3.02 6.02 4.75
N VAL A 98 2.64 4.81 4.33
CA VAL A 98 3.16 4.16 3.13
C VAL A 98 2.00 3.80 2.23
N VAL A 99 2.01 4.35 1.03
CA VAL A 99 1.02 4.14 -0.02
C VAL A 99 1.60 3.17 -1.05
N PHE A 100 0.86 2.12 -1.35
CA PHE A 100 1.20 1.14 -2.36
C PHE A 100 0.39 1.41 -3.62
N ILE A 101 1.06 1.49 -4.76
CA ILE A 101 0.45 1.77 -6.05
C ILE A 101 0.91 0.77 -7.08
N THR A 102 0.14 0.63 -8.16
CA THR A 102 0.53 -0.16 -9.33
C THR A 102 0.96 0.77 -10.46
N GLU A 103 1.52 0.19 -11.52
CA GLU A 103 1.82 0.91 -12.77
C GLU A 103 0.58 1.57 -13.44
N TYR A 104 -0.64 1.17 -13.04
CA TYR A 104 -1.89 1.75 -13.54
C TYR A 104 -2.53 2.77 -12.58
N SER A 105 -1.94 3.00 -11.40
CA SER A 105 -2.49 3.94 -10.42
C SER A 105 -2.40 5.38 -10.92
N ILE A 106 -3.54 6.07 -10.93
CA ILE A 106 -3.65 7.45 -11.38
C ILE A 106 -3.56 8.39 -10.17
N LYS A 107 -2.67 9.37 -10.27
CA LYS A 107 -2.50 10.45 -9.29
C LYS A 107 -3.22 11.71 -9.77
N GLY A 108 -3.91 12.37 -8.86
CA GLY A 108 -4.66 13.59 -9.07
C GLY A 108 -6.16 13.34 -9.06
N THR A 109 -6.81 13.73 -7.97
CA THR A 109 -8.26 13.82 -7.85
C THR A 109 -8.69 15.29 -7.97
N THR A 110 -9.99 15.55 -8.11
CA THR A 110 -10.55 16.91 -8.04
C THR A 110 -10.31 17.56 -6.68
N ARG A 111 -10.20 16.76 -5.62
CA ARG A 111 -9.90 17.20 -4.26
C ARG A 111 -8.43 17.59 -4.11
N SER A 112 -7.52 16.75 -4.58
CA SER A 112 -6.08 17.00 -4.44
C SER A 112 -5.27 16.39 -5.58
N GLY A 113 -4.38 17.21 -6.15
CA GLY A 113 -3.39 16.76 -7.13
C GLY A 113 -2.38 15.73 -6.56
N GLN A 114 -2.32 15.57 -5.23
CA GLN A 114 -1.43 14.61 -4.57
C GLN A 114 -2.11 13.28 -4.26
N GLU A 115 -3.44 13.20 -4.36
CA GLU A 115 -4.19 12.00 -4.01
C GLU A 115 -4.16 10.96 -5.15
N TYR A 116 -4.04 9.69 -4.81
CA TYR A 116 -4.26 8.59 -5.76
C TYR A 116 -5.73 8.22 -5.83
N VAL A 117 -6.29 8.08 -7.04
CA VAL A 117 -7.72 7.76 -7.24
C VAL A 117 -8.10 6.43 -6.58
N ASN A 118 -7.23 5.43 -6.70
CA ASN A 118 -7.41 4.11 -6.11
C ASN A 118 -6.03 3.49 -5.80
N PRO A 119 -5.40 3.85 -4.67
CA PRO A 119 -4.19 3.17 -4.23
C PRO A 119 -4.49 1.71 -3.93
N LEU A 120 -3.50 0.83 -4.13
CA LEU A 120 -3.66 -0.61 -3.90
C LEU A 120 -3.85 -0.90 -2.40
N LEU A 121 -3.06 -0.25 -1.57
CA LEU A 121 -3.08 -0.36 -0.11
C LEU A 121 -2.50 0.93 0.49
N VAL A 122 -3.00 1.34 1.65
CA VAL A 122 -2.42 2.43 2.45
C VAL A 122 -2.22 1.92 3.86
N LEU A 123 -1.00 2.05 4.39
CA LEU A 123 -0.67 1.74 5.77
C LEU A 123 -0.18 3.00 6.47
N THR A 124 -0.37 3.07 7.80
CA THR A 124 0.38 4.03 8.62
C THR A 124 1.88 3.68 8.55
N GLY A 125 2.76 4.66 8.80
CA GLY A 125 4.19 4.34 8.83
C GLY A 125 4.59 3.44 10.00
N ASP A 126 3.85 3.49 11.11
CA ASP A 126 4.03 2.57 12.25
C ASP A 126 3.64 1.13 11.89
N GLU A 127 2.48 0.92 11.24
CA GLU A 127 2.11 -0.40 10.74
C GLU A 127 3.15 -0.93 9.74
N TYR A 128 3.62 -0.09 8.82
CA TYR A 128 4.64 -0.50 7.85
C TYR A 128 5.98 -0.83 8.51
N ALA A 129 6.36 -0.15 9.59
CA ALA A 129 7.60 -0.42 10.30
C ALA A 129 7.56 -1.77 11.04
N ASN A 130 6.38 -2.22 11.46
CA ASN A 130 6.21 -3.41 12.29
C ASN A 130 5.66 -4.64 11.54
N ILE A 131 5.09 -4.47 10.34
CA ILE A 131 4.57 -5.57 9.53
C ILE A 131 5.70 -6.47 9.03
N THR A 132 5.47 -7.79 9.02
CA THR A 132 6.40 -8.72 8.38
C THR A 132 6.26 -8.64 6.87
N PHE A 133 7.33 -9.00 6.14
CA PHE A 133 7.25 -9.07 4.69
C PHE A 133 6.20 -10.10 4.20
N GLU A 134 6.04 -11.21 4.91
CA GLU A 134 5.03 -12.23 4.61
C GLU A 134 3.61 -11.68 4.70
N GLU A 135 3.28 -10.98 5.80
CA GLU A 135 1.97 -10.36 5.98
C GLU A 135 1.74 -9.24 4.95
N LEU A 136 2.76 -8.42 4.68
CA LEU A 136 2.68 -7.38 3.65
C LEU A 136 2.44 -7.98 2.26
N HIS A 137 3.17 -9.03 1.91
CA HIS A 137 3.02 -9.76 0.65
C HIS A 137 1.59 -10.32 0.51
N THR A 138 1.06 -10.96 1.55
CA THR A 138 -0.32 -11.46 1.58
C THR A 138 -1.33 -10.35 1.35
N ARG A 139 -1.22 -9.21 2.07
CA ARG A 139 -2.14 -8.08 1.89
C ARG A 139 -2.09 -7.48 0.49
N LEU A 140 -0.89 -7.37 -0.10
CA LEU A 140 -0.73 -6.87 -1.46
C LEU A 140 -1.33 -7.84 -2.49
N CYS A 141 -1.09 -9.14 -2.34
CA CYS A 141 -1.69 -10.16 -3.20
C CYS A 141 -3.22 -10.20 -3.06
N ASP A 142 -3.75 -10.08 -1.85
CA ASP A 142 -5.18 -10.02 -1.59
C ASP A 142 -5.81 -8.77 -2.24
N ALA A 143 -5.16 -7.62 -2.11
CA ALA A 143 -5.61 -6.39 -2.76
C ALA A 143 -5.58 -6.49 -4.29
N LEU A 144 -4.54 -7.12 -4.87
CA LEU A 144 -4.44 -7.37 -6.32
C LEU A 144 -5.48 -8.37 -6.82
N ARG A 145 -5.79 -9.39 -6.01
CA ARG A 145 -6.83 -10.37 -6.30
C ARG A 145 -8.22 -9.72 -6.33
N GLY A 146 -8.44 -8.71 -5.49
CA GLY A 146 -9.70 -8.01 -5.35
C GLY A 146 -10.83 -8.97 -4.99
N ASN A 147 -11.89 -9.00 -5.80
CA ASN A 147 -13.06 -9.86 -5.55
C ASN A 147 -12.96 -11.27 -6.15
N ARG A 148 -11.80 -11.64 -6.72
CA ARG A 148 -11.61 -12.98 -7.30
C ARG A 148 -11.33 -13.98 -6.18
N ASN A 149 -11.78 -15.22 -6.37
CA ASN A 149 -11.45 -16.30 -5.46
C ASN A 149 -9.98 -16.73 -5.65
N PRO A 150 -9.29 -17.13 -4.57
CA PRO A 150 -7.91 -17.59 -4.66
C PRO A 150 -7.80 -18.82 -5.54
N VAL A 151 -6.68 -18.93 -6.26
CA VAL A 151 -6.31 -20.17 -6.95
C VAL A 151 -6.01 -21.25 -5.92
N VAL A 152 -6.71 -22.39 -6.01
CA VAL A 152 -6.53 -23.53 -5.09
C VAL A 152 -5.76 -24.68 -5.72
N MET A 153 -5.79 -24.78 -7.05
CA MET A 153 -5.12 -25.87 -7.77
C MET A 153 -4.90 -25.48 -9.23
N GLU A 154 -3.77 -25.93 -9.78
CA GLU A 154 -3.51 -25.95 -11.21
C GLU A 154 -3.36 -27.41 -11.68
N ILE A 155 -4.05 -27.77 -12.75
CA ILE A 155 -3.97 -29.09 -13.38
C ILE A 155 -3.22 -28.92 -14.71
N ILE A 156 -2.09 -29.60 -14.86
CA ILE A 156 -1.35 -29.69 -16.12
C ILE A 156 -1.76 -31.01 -16.79
N ASN A 157 -2.38 -30.90 -17.97
CA ASN A 157 -2.83 -32.06 -18.74
C ASN A 157 -1.65 -32.67 -19.55
N PRO A 158 -1.75 -33.95 -19.96
CA PRO A 158 -0.71 -34.60 -20.76
C PRO A 158 -0.45 -33.93 -22.12
N ASP A 159 -1.40 -33.16 -22.64
CA ASP A 159 -1.27 -32.39 -23.89
C ASP A 159 -0.55 -31.04 -23.70
N GLY A 160 -0.10 -30.72 -22.48
CA GLY A 160 0.56 -29.47 -22.13
C GLY A 160 -0.40 -28.30 -21.87
N THR A 161 -1.71 -28.50 -22.00
CA THR A 161 -2.70 -27.50 -21.57
C THR A 161 -2.80 -27.48 -20.05
N HIS A 162 -3.16 -26.33 -19.47
CA HIS A 162 -3.41 -26.22 -18.03
C HIS A 162 -4.81 -25.71 -17.72
N LYS A 163 -5.31 -26.09 -16.56
CA LYS A 163 -6.59 -25.62 -16.01
C LYS A 163 -6.41 -25.13 -14.59
N ILE A 164 -6.82 -23.89 -14.36
CA ILE A 164 -6.80 -23.25 -13.04
C ILE A 164 -8.14 -23.50 -12.34
N ILE A 165 -8.09 -24.00 -11.12
CA ILE A 165 -9.22 -24.16 -10.22
C ILE A 165 -9.09 -23.08 -9.15
N ARG A 166 -10.13 -22.25 -9.04
CA ARG A 166 -10.27 -21.27 -7.96
C ARG A 166 -11.27 -21.77 -6.94
N ASP A 167 -11.13 -21.29 -5.71
CA ASP A 167 -12.08 -21.63 -4.65
C ASP A 167 -13.51 -21.27 -5.08
N LYS A 168 -14.50 -22.05 -4.65
CA LYS A 168 -15.90 -21.73 -4.87
C LYS A 168 -16.35 -20.92 -3.67
N ARG A 169 -16.86 -19.70 -3.89
CA ARG A 169 -17.47 -18.91 -2.84
C ARG A 169 -18.62 -19.74 -2.26
N THR A 170 -18.45 -20.30 -1.06
CA THR A 170 -19.60 -20.70 -0.25
C THR A 170 -20.20 -19.39 0.20
N ASP A 171 -21.30 -18.97 -0.45
CA ASP A 171 -22.13 -17.91 0.09
C ASP A 171 -22.38 -18.26 1.57
N ARG A 172 -21.94 -17.38 2.46
CA ARG A 172 -22.31 -17.50 3.87
C ARG A 172 -23.82 -17.48 3.88
N VAL A 173 -24.44 -18.64 4.08
CA VAL A 173 -25.88 -18.76 4.31
C VAL A 173 -26.18 -17.86 5.51
N GLU A 174 -26.85 -16.74 5.26
CA GLU A 174 -27.41 -15.93 6.34
C GLU A 174 -28.27 -16.87 7.21
N PRO A 175 -28.09 -16.89 8.54
CA PRO A 175 -28.95 -17.69 9.38
C PRO A 175 -30.37 -17.16 9.23
N ASN A 176 -31.23 -17.99 8.62
CA ASN A 176 -32.66 -17.79 8.47
C ASN A 176 -33.24 -17.25 9.79
N LYS A 177 -33.76 -16.02 9.77
CA LYS A 177 -34.72 -15.54 10.77
C LYS A 177 -36.01 -16.35 10.61
N ALA A 178 -36.06 -17.52 11.23
CA ALA A 178 -37.27 -18.32 11.37
C ALA A 178 -37.43 -18.73 12.84
N ALA A 179 -38.11 -17.86 13.60
CA ALA A 179 -39.05 -18.24 14.66
C ALA A 179 -39.80 -16.99 15.11
N ARG A 180 -40.84 -16.61 14.34
CA ARG A 180 -42.04 -16.07 14.97
C ARG A 180 -42.63 -17.23 15.79
N GLY A 181 -42.60 -17.09 17.10
CA GLY A 181 -43.38 -17.89 18.01
C GLY A 181 -44.26 -16.93 18.81
N ASP A 182 -45.53 -16.90 18.46
CA ASP A 182 -46.59 -16.36 19.30
C ASP A 182 -46.65 -17.18 20.60
N ALA A 183 -46.67 -16.48 21.73
CA ALA A 183 -47.33 -16.87 22.98
C ALA A 183 -47.49 -15.64 23.86
#